data_AF-A0AAV1IV43-F1
#
_entry.id   AF-A0AAV1IV43-F1
#
_cell.length_a   1.000
_cell.length_b   1.000
_cell.length_c   1.000
_cell.angle_alpha   90.00
_cell.angle_beta   90.00
_cell.angle_gamma   90.00
#
_symmetry.space_group_name_H-M   'P 1'
#
loop_
_entity.id
_entity.type
_entity.pdbx_description
1 polymer ?
#
loop_
_entity_poly.entity_id
_entity_poly.type
_entity_poly.pdbx_seq_one_letter_code
_entity_poly.pdbx_strand_id
1 'polypeptide(L)'
;MLRIFVILALASVIHSEEEIMKNLTTVTWAHAVNNKTYLEAALASEVSMLEADIVLGHVKGKDGPPIPVMAHPPATTSDLTLADFLSAVSQFNNVNSKQKGVKLDFKSIDAFEKAQDHIAPFLKPDITFPIWLNADILPGPVDAETKPVDPEKFLSLGSKHKRAVLSVGWTTQYGGNITEGEYSRDQIGSMLRMLNEHHINQTVTFPVRAGLASNSQPVILDLLRETGYLNSSITVWSSEGDAVEVDRLRALLLTVGLERTYLDVPQELAARLRLPPPDTKTKH
;
A
#
# COMPACT_ATOMS: atom_id res chain seq x y z
N MET A 1 -35.12 -27.27 -50.34
CA MET A 1 -34.99 -26.55 -49.06
C MET A 1 -33.64 -26.90 -48.45
N LEU A 2 -32.68 -25.99 -48.48
CA LEU A 2 -31.38 -26.16 -47.83
C LEU A 2 -31.05 -24.81 -47.19
N ARG A 3 -31.16 -24.72 -45.85
CA ARG A 3 -30.82 -23.52 -45.08
C ARG A 3 -29.32 -23.57 -44.79
N ILE A 4 -28.56 -22.71 -45.46
CA ILE A 4 -27.16 -22.44 -45.13
C ILE A 4 -27.16 -21.53 -43.89
N PHE A 5 -26.73 -22.07 -42.75
CA PHE A 5 -26.39 -21.26 -41.58
C PHE A 5 -25.00 -20.65 -41.81
N VAL A 6 -24.95 -19.34 -42.04
CA VAL A 6 -23.70 -18.57 -41.92
C VAL A 6 -23.51 -18.28 -40.43
N ILE A 7 -22.60 -19.01 -39.80
CA ILE A 7 -22.10 -18.67 -38.46
C ILE A 7 -21.12 -17.51 -38.67
N LEU A 8 -21.54 -16.28 -38.36
CA LEU A 8 -20.59 -15.20 -38.14
C LEU A 8 -19.79 -15.53 -36.87
N ALA A 9 -18.58 -16.05 -37.05
CA ALA A 9 -17.59 -16.02 -35.99
C ALA A 9 -17.21 -14.54 -35.79
N LEU A 10 -17.83 -13.88 -34.82
CA LEU A 10 -17.26 -12.69 -34.20
C LEU A 10 -15.97 -13.14 -33.53
N ALA A 11 -14.87 -13.07 -34.27
CA ALA A 11 -13.53 -13.09 -33.70
C ALA A 11 -13.48 -11.91 -32.74
N SER A 12 -13.72 -12.20 -31.46
CA SER A 12 -13.32 -11.32 -30.37
C SER A 12 -11.85 -11.01 -30.65
N VAL A 13 -11.58 -9.75 -30.95
CA VAL A 13 -10.24 -9.20 -31.01
C VAL A 13 -9.62 -9.56 -29.67
N ILE A 14 -8.80 -10.61 -29.71
CA ILE A 14 -7.79 -10.91 -28.71
C ILE A 14 -7.08 -9.58 -28.57
N HIS A 15 -7.33 -8.89 -27.45
CA HIS A 15 -6.61 -7.69 -27.08
C HIS A 15 -5.15 -8.12 -27.10
N SER A 16 -4.43 -7.65 -28.11
CA SER A 16 -3.05 -7.99 -28.37
C SER A 16 -2.22 -7.72 -27.12
N GLU A 17 -1.53 -8.76 -26.68
CA GLU A 17 -0.47 -8.73 -25.68
C GLU A 17 0.56 -7.65 -26.05
N GLU A 18 0.46 -6.52 -25.36
CA GLU A 18 1.60 -5.79 -24.79
C GLU A 18 1.00 -4.85 -23.75
N GLU A 19 0.42 -5.43 -22.69
CA GLU A 19 0.21 -4.66 -21.46
C GLU A 19 1.63 -4.30 -21.00
N ILE A 20 2.06 -3.08 -21.31
CA ILE A 20 3.35 -2.51 -20.89
C ILE A 20 3.56 -2.96 -19.44
N MET A 21 4.54 -3.83 -19.19
CA MET A 21 4.83 -4.30 -17.84
C MET A 21 5.16 -3.06 -16.99
N LYS A 22 4.18 -2.61 -16.22
CA LYS A 22 4.29 -1.35 -15.49
C LYS A 22 5.28 -1.58 -14.37
N ASN A 23 6.49 -1.06 -14.48
CA ASN A 23 7.47 -1.12 -13.40
C ASN A 23 6.95 -0.31 -12.19
N LEU A 24 6.35 -0.99 -11.20
CA LEU A 24 5.75 -0.37 -10.02
C LEU A 24 6.81 0.16 -9.04
N THR A 25 8.08 -0.27 -9.18
CA THR A 25 9.17 0.26 -8.34
C THR A 25 9.52 1.71 -8.67
N THR A 26 9.01 2.27 -9.77
CA THR A 26 9.15 3.69 -10.10
C THR A 26 8.08 4.58 -9.47
N VAL A 27 7.09 4.01 -8.79
CA VAL A 27 6.11 4.77 -8.01
C VAL A 27 6.85 5.39 -6.82
N THR A 28 6.82 6.72 -6.74
CA THR A 28 7.51 7.50 -5.71
C THR A 28 6.57 7.91 -4.59
N TRP A 29 7.12 8.03 -3.38
CA TRP A 29 6.35 8.21 -2.14
C TRP A 29 6.78 9.49 -1.43
N ALA A 30 5.82 10.25 -0.91
CA ALA A 30 6.05 11.11 0.24
C ALA A 30 5.54 10.38 1.48
N HIS A 31 6.47 10.04 2.38
CA HIS A 31 6.18 9.30 3.62
C HIS A 31 5.86 10.26 4.77
N ALA A 32 4.96 9.86 5.67
CA ALA A 32 4.57 10.58 6.88
C ALA A 32 4.07 12.02 6.62
N VAL A 33 3.16 12.20 5.66
CA VAL A 33 2.55 13.49 5.30
C VAL A 33 1.51 13.92 6.36
N ASN A 34 2.02 14.20 7.56
CA ASN A 34 1.24 14.32 8.79
C ASN A 34 0.96 15.76 9.23
N ASN A 35 1.21 16.76 8.38
CA ASN A 35 0.91 18.16 8.68
C ASN A 35 0.64 18.95 7.41
N LYS A 36 -0.02 20.10 7.55
CA LYS A 36 -0.42 20.95 6.41
C LYS A 36 0.75 21.41 5.56
N THR A 37 1.82 21.89 6.20
CA THR A 37 3.01 22.40 5.49
C THR A 37 3.64 21.33 4.61
N TYR A 38 3.75 20.11 5.12
CA TYR A 38 4.32 19.02 4.36
C TYR A 38 3.36 18.48 3.29
N LEU A 39 2.05 18.47 3.54
CA LEU A 39 1.04 18.17 2.53
C LEU A 39 1.14 19.12 1.33
N GLU A 40 1.23 20.42 1.57
CA GLU A 40 1.40 21.43 0.51
C GLU A 40 2.67 21.17 -0.32
N ALA A 41 3.79 20.92 0.34
CA ALA A 41 5.05 20.60 -0.33
C ALA A 41 4.98 19.29 -1.15
N ALA A 42 4.34 18.25 -0.59
CA ALA A 42 4.22 16.96 -1.25
C ALA A 42 3.29 17.00 -2.48
N LEU A 43 2.17 17.75 -2.39
CA LEU A 43 1.28 18.02 -3.52
C LEU A 43 2.02 18.73 -4.66
N ALA A 44 2.84 19.73 -4.34
CA ALA A 44 3.63 20.49 -5.32
C ALA A 44 4.81 19.72 -5.94
N SER A 45 5.18 18.58 -5.36
CA SER A 45 6.33 17.78 -5.82
C SER A 45 5.98 16.83 -6.97
N GLU A 46 6.95 16.02 -7.40
CA GLU A 46 6.79 14.99 -8.44
C GLU A 46 6.46 13.59 -7.87
N VAL A 47 6.20 13.46 -6.56
CA VAL A 47 5.85 12.16 -5.96
C VAL A 47 4.54 11.61 -6.52
N SER A 48 4.40 10.29 -6.56
CA SER A 48 3.21 9.61 -7.08
C SER A 48 2.16 9.35 -6.00
N MET A 49 2.61 8.97 -4.81
CA MET A 49 1.78 8.55 -3.67
C MET A 49 2.08 9.41 -2.44
N LEU A 50 1.03 9.74 -1.69
CA LEU A 50 1.12 10.38 -0.38
C LEU A 50 0.73 9.36 0.67
N GLU A 51 1.67 9.00 1.53
CA GLU A 51 1.43 8.16 2.70
C GLU A 51 1.29 9.07 3.93
N ALA A 52 0.28 8.80 4.76
CA ALA A 52 0.04 9.55 5.99
C ALA A 52 -0.49 8.63 7.09
N ASP A 53 0.05 8.84 8.29
CA ASP A 53 -0.30 8.11 9.50
C ASP A 53 -1.56 8.70 10.12
N ILE A 54 -2.45 7.85 10.62
CA ILE A 54 -3.74 8.26 11.17
C ILE A 54 -3.89 7.72 12.58
N VAL A 55 -4.11 8.65 13.50
CA VAL A 55 -4.45 8.37 14.89
C VAL A 55 -5.78 9.01 15.25
N LEU A 56 -6.42 8.46 16.29
CA LEU A 56 -7.55 9.11 16.92
C LEU A 56 -7.01 10.17 17.91
N GLY A 57 -7.22 11.45 17.62
CA GLY A 57 -6.56 12.55 18.32
C GLY A 57 -7.29 13.89 18.19
N HIS A 58 -6.56 14.99 18.38
CA HIS A 58 -7.14 16.33 18.39
C HIS A 58 -6.47 17.27 17.38
N VAL A 59 -7.22 18.25 16.90
CA VAL A 59 -6.63 19.34 16.11
C VAL A 59 -5.91 20.29 17.06
N LYS A 60 -4.67 20.70 16.73
CA LYS A 60 -3.87 21.62 17.54
C LYS A 60 -4.68 22.86 17.92
N GLY A 61 -4.77 23.13 19.22
CA GLY A 61 -5.44 24.32 19.77
C GLY A 61 -6.98 24.30 19.66
N LYS A 62 -7.61 23.15 19.38
CA LYS A 62 -9.07 23.01 19.37
C LYS A 62 -9.53 22.00 20.42
N ASP A 63 -10.56 22.37 21.15
CA ASP A 63 -11.30 21.46 22.02
C ASP A 63 -12.33 20.64 21.24
N GLY A 64 -12.69 19.47 21.76
CA GLY A 64 -13.71 18.60 21.17
C GLY A 64 -13.43 17.12 21.41
N PRO A 65 -14.33 16.23 20.95
CA PRO A 65 -14.06 14.80 20.97
C PRO A 65 -12.91 14.47 20.03
N PRO A 66 -12.17 13.37 20.28
CA PRO A 66 -11.10 12.98 19.40
C PRO A 66 -11.66 12.54 18.03
N ILE A 67 -10.94 12.92 16.97
CA ILE A 67 -11.24 12.64 15.57
C ILE A 67 -10.00 12.08 14.85
N PRO A 68 -10.16 11.43 13.68
CA PRO A 68 -9.01 11.02 12.87
C PRO A 68 -8.18 12.22 12.40
N VAL A 69 -6.90 12.25 12.83
CA VAL A 69 -5.93 13.29 12.46
C VAL A 69 -4.67 12.67 11.89
N MET A 70 -3.98 13.41 11.02
CA MET A 70 -2.75 12.92 10.40
C MET A 70 -1.59 13.08 11.39
N ALA A 71 -1.17 11.99 12.04
CA ALA A 71 -0.08 11.98 13.01
C ALA A 71 0.42 10.55 13.26
N HIS A 72 1.70 10.43 13.59
CA HIS A 72 2.34 9.18 14.00
C HIS A 72 2.51 9.14 15.53
N PRO A 73 2.18 8.03 16.22
CA PRO A 73 2.45 7.85 17.64
C PRO A 73 3.91 8.17 18.02
N PRO A 74 4.18 8.77 19.19
CA PRO A 74 3.23 9.07 20.27
C PRO A 74 2.43 10.38 20.05
N ALA A 75 2.59 11.07 18.92
CA ALA A 75 1.82 12.27 18.65
C ALA A 75 0.33 11.93 18.44
N THR A 76 -0.53 12.60 19.20
CA THR A 76 -2.00 12.49 19.11
C THR A 76 -2.65 13.82 18.73
N THR A 77 -1.84 14.77 18.24
CA THR A 77 -2.33 16.07 17.78
C THR A 77 -1.70 16.46 16.45
N SER A 78 -2.49 17.08 15.59
CA SER A 78 -2.05 17.57 14.28
C SER A 78 -2.76 18.86 13.91
N ASP A 79 -2.21 19.64 12.98
CA ASP A 79 -2.92 20.74 12.34
C ASP A 79 -3.77 20.29 11.14
N LEU A 80 -3.73 18.99 10.83
CA LEU A 80 -4.30 18.36 9.65
C LEU A 80 -5.22 17.20 10.04
N THR A 81 -6.50 17.33 9.70
CA THR A 81 -7.48 16.23 9.86
C THR A 81 -7.46 15.30 8.66
N LEU A 82 -7.97 14.08 8.81
CA LEU A 82 -8.17 13.16 7.69
C LEU A 82 -9.06 13.79 6.59
N ALA A 83 -10.14 14.46 7.00
CA ALA A 83 -11.08 15.08 6.07
C ALA A 83 -10.43 16.22 5.26
N ASP A 84 -9.63 17.08 5.93
CA ASP A 84 -8.92 18.17 5.27
C ASP A 84 -7.86 17.64 4.30
N PHE A 85 -7.12 16.60 4.70
CA PHE A 85 -6.11 15.95 3.84
C PHE A 85 -6.75 15.38 2.57
N LEU A 86 -7.79 14.55 2.68
CA LEU A 86 -8.45 13.94 1.51
C LEU A 86 -9.07 15.00 0.61
N SER A 87 -9.65 16.05 1.19
CA SER A 87 -10.20 17.18 0.44
C SER A 87 -9.12 17.94 -0.34
N ALA A 88 -7.97 18.23 0.27
CA ALA A 88 -6.86 18.90 -0.38
C ALA A 88 -6.27 18.06 -1.54
N VAL A 89 -6.10 16.74 -1.33
CA VAL A 89 -5.63 15.83 -2.39
C VAL A 89 -6.63 15.77 -3.55
N SER A 90 -7.93 15.65 -3.26
CA SER A 90 -8.97 15.63 -4.30
C SER A 90 -9.02 16.93 -5.09
N GLN A 91 -8.96 18.09 -4.40
CA GLN A 91 -8.91 19.40 -5.05
C GLN A 91 -7.70 19.55 -5.96
N PHE A 92 -6.51 19.13 -5.50
CA PHE A 92 -5.32 19.11 -6.33
C PHE A 92 -5.50 18.20 -7.56
N ASN A 93 -5.99 16.98 -7.37
CA ASN A 93 -6.15 15.99 -8.44
C ASN A 93 -7.20 16.38 -9.49
N ASN A 94 -8.18 17.20 -9.15
CA ASN A 94 -9.22 17.65 -10.08
C ASN A 94 -8.73 18.67 -11.11
N VAL A 95 -7.62 19.36 -10.84
CA VAL A 95 -7.08 20.42 -11.71
C VAL A 95 -5.67 20.13 -12.23
N ASN A 96 -5.06 19.01 -11.81
CA ASN A 96 -3.72 18.61 -12.24
C ASN A 96 -3.75 17.28 -13.00
N SER A 97 -3.01 17.20 -14.10
CA SER A 97 -2.88 15.97 -14.90
C SER A 97 -2.07 14.88 -14.20
N LYS A 98 -1.10 15.26 -13.36
CA LYS A 98 -0.33 14.35 -12.51
C LYS A 98 -1.04 14.18 -11.17
N GLN A 99 -2.00 13.26 -11.12
CA GLN A 99 -2.74 12.96 -9.90
C GLN A 99 -1.87 12.24 -8.88
N LYS A 100 -2.13 12.49 -7.60
CA LYS A 100 -1.53 11.83 -6.44
C LYS A 100 -2.44 10.71 -5.96
N GLY A 101 -1.88 9.52 -5.77
CA GLY A 101 -2.54 8.47 -4.99
C GLY A 101 -2.33 8.68 -3.49
N VAL A 102 -3.09 7.96 -2.68
CA VAL A 102 -3.08 8.08 -1.22
C VAL A 102 -2.93 6.72 -0.57
N LYS A 103 -2.08 6.63 0.46
CA LYS A 103 -2.01 5.51 1.38
C LYS A 103 -2.30 6.01 2.80
N LEU A 104 -3.42 5.56 3.36
CA LEU A 104 -3.91 5.93 4.68
C LEU A 104 -3.44 4.89 5.69
N ASP A 105 -2.45 5.19 6.51
CA ASP A 105 -1.88 4.25 7.49
C ASP A 105 -2.52 4.39 8.88
N PHE A 106 -3.47 3.50 9.18
CA PHE A 106 -4.20 3.52 10.44
C PHE A 106 -3.38 2.87 11.55
N LYS A 107 -3.12 3.64 12.62
CA LYS A 107 -2.38 3.18 13.80
C LYS A 107 -3.27 2.59 14.89
N SER A 108 -4.59 2.66 14.74
CA SER A 108 -5.55 2.03 15.64
C SER A 108 -6.87 1.71 14.95
N ILE A 109 -7.59 0.71 15.47
CA ILE A 109 -8.92 0.37 14.93
C ILE A 109 -9.95 1.48 15.18
N ASP A 110 -9.87 2.17 16.32
CA ASP A 110 -10.79 3.27 16.66
C ASP A 110 -10.67 4.44 15.65
N ALA A 111 -9.44 4.71 15.17
CA ALA A 111 -9.21 5.70 14.13
C ALA A 111 -9.85 5.25 12.81
N PHE A 112 -9.70 3.98 12.44
CA PHE A 112 -10.29 3.42 11.22
C PHE A 112 -11.82 3.38 11.26
N GLU A 113 -12.42 3.00 12.39
CA GLU A 113 -13.87 3.01 12.61
C GLU A 113 -14.44 4.43 12.46
N LYS A 114 -13.81 5.43 13.07
CA LYS A 114 -14.23 6.84 12.94
C LYS A 114 -13.95 7.45 11.57
N ALA A 115 -13.05 6.86 10.79
CA ALA A 115 -12.67 7.37 9.48
C ALA A 115 -13.65 6.96 8.36
N GLN A 116 -14.52 5.97 8.57
CA GLN A 116 -15.34 5.38 7.49
C GLN A 116 -16.13 6.42 6.70
N ASP A 117 -16.83 7.33 7.38
CA ASP A 117 -17.64 8.37 6.75
C ASP A 117 -16.80 9.44 6.05
N HIS A 118 -15.55 9.64 6.48
CA HIS A 118 -14.61 10.57 5.86
C HIS A 118 -13.98 10.00 4.57
N ILE A 119 -13.78 8.68 4.49
CA ILE A 119 -13.14 8.02 3.33
C ILE A 119 -14.17 7.69 2.24
N ALA A 120 -15.38 7.27 2.61
CA ALA A 120 -16.40 6.79 1.67
C ALA A 120 -16.67 7.74 0.47
N PRO A 121 -16.71 9.08 0.62
CA PRO A 121 -16.88 9.99 -0.52
C PRO A 121 -15.78 9.87 -1.57
N PHE A 122 -14.56 9.54 -1.17
CA PHE A 122 -13.38 9.48 -2.04
C PHE A 122 -13.20 8.10 -2.70
N LEU A 123 -14.12 7.17 -2.48
CA LEU A 123 -14.09 5.84 -3.07
C LEU A 123 -15.21 5.62 -4.09
N LYS A 124 -15.97 6.68 -4.41
CA LYS A 124 -17.03 6.66 -5.42
C LYS A 124 -16.48 6.65 -6.85
N PRO A 125 -17.18 6.03 -7.83
CA PRO A 125 -16.68 5.80 -9.19
C PRO A 125 -16.06 7.00 -9.93
N ASP A 126 -16.49 8.21 -9.61
CA ASP A 126 -16.02 9.48 -10.15
C ASP A 126 -14.62 9.89 -9.66
N ILE A 127 -14.13 9.28 -8.58
CA ILE A 127 -12.78 9.50 -8.07
C ILE A 127 -11.78 8.66 -8.88
N THR A 128 -10.79 9.30 -9.49
CA THR A 128 -9.89 8.67 -10.46
C THR A 128 -8.52 8.28 -9.90
N PHE A 129 -8.19 8.71 -8.68
CA PHE A 129 -6.91 8.40 -8.03
C PHE A 129 -7.06 7.25 -7.01
N PRO A 130 -6.01 6.44 -6.80
CA PRO A 130 -6.09 5.30 -5.90
C PRO A 130 -6.04 5.73 -4.44
N ILE A 131 -6.82 5.04 -3.59
CA ILE A 131 -6.75 5.15 -2.14
C ILE A 131 -6.44 3.77 -1.57
N TRP A 132 -5.43 3.69 -0.73
CA TRP A 132 -5.01 2.48 -0.05
C TRP A 132 -5.35 2.60 1.43
N LEU A 133 -5.95 1.56 1.98
CA LEU A 133 -6.24 1.43 3.41
C LEU A 133 -5.15 0.56 4.02
N ASN A 134 -4.23 1.16 4.75
CA ASN A 134 -3.08 0.49 5.33
C ASN A 134 -3.26 0.28 6.83
N ALA A 135 -2.87 -0.90 7.31
CA ALA A 135 -2.66 -1.16 8.73
C ALA A 135 -1.79 -2.40 8.92
N ASP A 136 -1.03 -2.41 10.01
CA ASP A 136 -0.41 -3.61 10.55
C ASP A 136 -1.44 -4.37 11.39
N ILE A 137 -2.04 -5.40 10.80
CA ILE A 137 -3.18 -6.12 11.39
C ILE A 137 -2.78 -7.44 12.08
N LEU A 138 -1.54 -7.89 11.88
CA LEU A 138 -1.00 -9.12 12.48
C LEU A 138 0.35 -8.86 13.17
N PRO A 139 0.73 -9.69 14.16
CA PRO A 139 2.06 -9.63 14.75
C PRO A 139 3.12 -10.09 13.74
N GLY A 140 4.19 -9.31 13.59
CA GLY A 140 5.28 -9.65 12.68
C GLY A 140 6.57 -10.10 13.35
N PRO A 141 7.65 -10.20 12.56
CA PRO A 141 8.91 -10.78 13.01
C PRO A 141 9.58 -10.04 14.16
N VAL A 142 10.50 -10.75 14.81
CA VAL A 142 11.37 -10.24 15.88
C VAL A 142 10.60 -9.73 17.10
N ASP A 143 9.61 -10.52 17.54
CA ASP A 143 8.87 -10.31 18.79
C ASP A 143 8.29 -8.89 18.95
N ALA A 144 7.75 -8.34 17.85
CA ALA A 144 7.26 -6.98 17.81
C ALA A 144 6.26 -6.66 18.94
N GLU A 145 6.61 -5.72 19.81
CA GLU A 145 5.79 -5.33 20.97
C GLU A 145 4.58 -4.45 20.62
N THR A 146 4.57 -3.86 19.41
CA THR A 146 3.46 -3.01 18.97
C THR A 146 2.20 -3.85 18.82
N LYS A 147 1.11 -3.43 19.47
CA LYS A 147 -0.20 -4.07 19.32
C LYS A 147 -0.72 -3.87 17.89
N PRO A 148 -1.03 -4.95 17.14
CA PRO A 148 -1.63 -4.82 15.82
C PRO A 148 -3.03 -4.18 15.88
N VAL A 149 -3.43 -3.54 14.77
CA VAL A 149 -4.82 -3.12 14.54
C VAL A 149 -5.70 -4.36 14.50
N ASP A 150 -6.91 -4.26 15.06
CA ASP A 150 -7.87 -5.38 15.09
C ASP A 150 -8.15 -5.91 13.67
N PRO A 151 -7.74 -7.15 13.34
CA PRO A 151 -7.78 -7.64 11.97
C PRO A 151 -9.21 -7.90 11.49
N GLU A 152 -10.08 -8.41 12.35
CA GLU A 152 -11.46 -8.76 12.00
C GLU A 152 -12.26 -7.50 11.63
N LYS A 153 -12.18 -6.47 12.47
CA LYS A 153 -12.85 -5.20 12.22
C LYS A 153 -12.25 -4.46 11.03
N PHE A 154 -10.92 -4.46 10.89
CA PHE A 154 -10.26 -3.80 9.77
C PHE A 154 -10.69 -4.42 8.43
N LEU A 155 -10.67 -5.75 8.30
CA LEU A 155 -11.08 -6.42 7.07
C LEU A 155 -12.59 -6.30 6.82
N SER A 156 -13.42 -6.40 7.85
CA SER A 156 -14.88 -6.23 7.73
C SER A 156 -15.27 -4.84 7.22
N LEU A 157 -14.63 -3.78 7.72
CA LEU A 157 -14.89 -2.41 7.29
C LEU A 157 -14.22 -2.10 5.95
N GLY A 158 -12.95 -2.45 5.79
CA GLY A 158 -12.18 -2.24 4.55
C GLY A 158 -12.79 -2.96 3.34
N SER A 159 -13.37 -4.15 3.54
CA SER A 159 -14.01 -4.90 2.46
C SER A 159 -15.26 -4.21 1.88
N LYS A 160 -15.86 -3.24 2.58
CA LYS A 160 -16.98 -2.43 2.07
C LYS A 160 -16.52 -1.44 0.99
N HIS A 161 -15.23 -1.12 0.99
CA HIS A 161 -14.59 -0.15 0.10
C HIS A 161 -13.94 -0.83 -1.10
N LYS A 162 -14.76 -1.41 -2.00
CA LYS A 162 -14.29 -2.26 -3.11
C LYS A 162 -13.32 -1.62 -4.11
N ARG A 163 -13.27 -0.28 -4.16
CA ARG A 163 -12.35 0.49 -5.02
C ARG A 163 -11.04 0.86 -4.32
N ALA A 164 -10.93 0.61 -3.02
CA ALA A 164 -9.70 0.79 -2.28
C ALA A 164 -8.80 -0.44 -2.42
N VAL A 165 -7.48 -0.21 -2.42
CA VAL A 165 -6.50 -1.28 -2.20
C VAL A 165 -6.38 -1.52 -0.70
N LEU A 166 -6.46 -2.77 -0.25
CA LEU A 166 -6.12 -3.10 1.13
C LEU A 166 -4.60 -3.33 1.22
N SER A 167 -3.94 -2.59 2.11
CA SER A 167 -2.51 -2.69 2.37
C SER A 167 -2.33 -3.29 3.76
N VAL A 168 -2.28 -4.62 3.85
CA VAL A 168 -2.35 -5.34 5.13
C VAL A 168 -0.99 -5.88 5.54
N GLY A 169 -0.48 -5.37 6.65
CA GLY A 169 0.88 -5.61 7.11
C GLY A 169 0.96 -6.42 8.39
N TRP A 170 2.21 -6.53 8.84
CA TRP A 170 2.56 -7.07 10.15
C TRP A 170 3.32 -6.01 10.94
N THR A 171 3.09 -5.95 12.24
CA THR A 171 3.89 -5.10 13.12
C THR A 171 5.36 -5.53 13.06
N THR A 172 6.32 -4.61 13.11
CA THR A 172 7.75 -4.97 13.04
C THR A 172 8.55 -4.30 14.14
N GLN A 173 9.54 -5.04 14.66
CA GLN A 173 10.57 -4.53 15.56
C GLN A 173 11.94 -4.82 14.95
N TYR A 174 12.30 -4.04 13.94
CA TYR A 174 13.56 -4.15 13.22
C TYR A 174 14.26 -2.78 13.20
N GLY A 175 15.57 -2.75 12.98
CA GLY A 175 16.38 -1.53 13.02
C GLY A 175 17.06 -1.27 14.37
N GLY A 176 17.96 -0.30 14.41
CA GLY A 176 18.82 -0.05 15.57
C GLY A 176 19.75 -1.23 15.82
N ASN A 177 19.58 -1.90 16.97
CA ASN A 177 20.39 -3.07 17.35
C ASN A 177 19.87 -4.38 16.73
N ILE A 178 18.69 -4.37 16.11
CA ILE A 178 18.09 -5.55 15.49
C ILE A 178 18.33 -5.48 13.99
N THR A 179 19.21 -6.34 13.51
CA THR A 179 19.67 -6.37 12.11
C THR A 179 19.37 -7.69 11.40
N GLU A 180 18.81 -8.67 12.11
CA GLU A 180 18.43 -9.97 11.56
C GLU A 180 16.97 -10.29 11.87
N GLY A 181 16.37 -11.13 11.02
CA GLY A 181 14.98 -11.55 11.11
C GLY A 181 14.40 -11.91 9.75
N GLU A 182 13.28 -12.62 9.76
CA GLU A 182 12.55 -13.05 8.57
C GLU A 182 11.06 -13.25 8.90
N TYR A 183 10.22 -13.16 7.88
CA TYR A 183 8.82 -13.58 7.95
C TYR A 183 8.75 -15.10 8.00
N SER A 184 7.95 -15.64 8.92
CA SER A 184 7.76 -17.08 9.09
C SER A 184 6.59 -17.61 8.26
N ARG A 185 6.57 -18.93 8.03
CA ARG A 185 5.42 -19.61 7.40
C ARG A 185 4.13 -19.41 8.19
N ASP A 186 4.21 -19.34 9.52
CA ASP A 186 3.04 -19.15 10.37
C ASP A 186 2.46 -17.74 10.25
N GLN A 187 3.32 -16.73 10.11
CA GLN A 187 2.89 -15.35 9.88
C GLN A 187 2.21 -15.18 8.52
N ILE A 188 2.77 -15.78 7.46
CA ILE A 188 2.16 -15.81 6.14
C ILE A 188 0.83 -16.59 6.17
N GLY A 189 0.83 -17.77 6.77
CA GLY A 189 -0.37 -18.60 6.91
C GLY A 189 -1.50 -17.90 7.69
N SER A 190 -1.15 -17.10 8.70
CA SER A 190 -2.13 -16.30 9.44
C SER A 190 -2.77 -15.22 8.57
N MET A 191 -1.97 -14.52 7.76
CA MET A 191 -2.50 -13.54 6.80
C MET A 191 -3.43 -14.19 5.76
N LEU A 192 -3.03 -15.34 5.21
CA LEU A 192 -3.85 -16.08 4.25
C LEU A 192 -5.19 -16.51 4.85
N ARG A 193 -5.20 -17.02 6.09
CA ARG A 193 -6.44 -17.37 6.80
C ARG A 193 -7.35 -16.16 6.99
N MET A 194 -6.82 -15.03 7.48
CA MET A 194 -7.60 -13.81 7.66
C MET A 194 -8.26 -13.34 6.37
N LEU A 195 -7.52 -13.29 5.26
CA LEU A 195 -8.06 -12.85 3.97
C LEU A 195 -9.16 -13.80 3.45
N ASN A 196 -8.97 -15.11 3.62
CA ASN A 196 -9.93 -16.13 3.19
C ASN A 196 -11.21 -16.11 4.03
N GLU A 197 -11.09 -16.09 5.36
CA GLU A 197 -12.23 -16.08 6.30
C GLU A 197 -13.11 -14.83 6.11
N HIS A 198 -12.50 -13.69 5.78
CA HIS A 198 -13.20 -12.45 5.48
C HIS A 198 -13.63 -12.30 4.02
N HIS A 199 -13.41 -13.31 3.17
CA HIS A 199 -13.83 -13.34 1.77
C HIS A 199 -13.38 -12.09 0.99
N ILE A 200 -12.13 -11.67 1.21
CA ILE A 200 -11.57 -10.52 0.52
C ILE A 200 -11.53 -10.81 -0.99
N ASN A 201 -11.96 -9.83 -1.79
CA ASN A 201 -12.08 -9.94 -3.24
C ASN A 201 -11.70 -8.66 -3.99
N GLN A 202 -11.00 -7.76 -3.31
CA GLN A 202 -10.46 -6.51 -3.87
C GLN A 202 -8.93 -6.56 -3.86
N THR A 203 -8.28 -5.62 -4.55
CA THR A 203 -6.82 -5.61 -4.64
C THR A 203 -6.15 -5.52 -3.28
N VAL A 204 -5.12 -6.35 -3.08
CA VAL A 204 -4.34 -6.38 -1.84
C VAL A 204 -2.86 -6.14 -2.13
N THR A 205 -2.21 -5.35 -1.30
CA THR A 205 -0.75 -5.26 -1.25
C THR A 205 -0.27 -5.60 0.15
N PHE A 206 0.92 -6.20 0.24
CA PHE A 206 1.53 -6.59 1.50
C PHE A 206 2.75 -5.70 1.78
N PRO A 207 2.66 -4.72 2.70
CA PRO A 207 3.82 -4.00 3.15
C PRO A 207 4.77 -4.95 3.89
N VAL A 208 5.97 -5.13 3.35
CA VAL A 208 7.02 -5.97 3.93
C VAL A 208 8.28 -5.15 4.13
N ARG A 209 8.89 -5.26 5.31
CA ARG A 209 10.07 -4.46 5.65
C ARG A 209 11.31 -5.05 4.97
N ALA A 210 12.09 -4.21 4.29
CA ALA A 210 13.17 -4.61 3.38
C ALA A 210 14.19 -5.56 4.00
N GLY A 211 14.65 -5.27 5.22
CA GLY A 211 15.62 -6.11 5.94
C GLY A 211 15.09 -7.52 6.20
N LEU A 212 13.84 -7.62 6.67
CA LEU A 212 13.16 -8.90 6.92
C LEU A 212 12.83 -9.62 5.60
N ALA A 213 12.29 -8.90 4.62
CA ALA A 213 11.89 -9.44 3.33
C ALA A 213 13.08 -10.05 2.57
N SER A 214 14.27 -9.44 2.69
CA SER A 214 15.50 -9.94 2.06
C SER A 214 15.85 -11.38 2.46
N ASN A 215 15.44 -11.82 3.65
CA ASN A 215 15.64 -13.20 4.13
C ASN A 215 14.43 -14.11 3.90
N SER A 216 13.31 -13.58 3.43
CA SER A 216 11.99 -14.24 3.47
C SER A 216 11.48 -14.70 2.11
N GLN A 217 12.34 -14.81 1.09
CA GLN A 217 11.90 -15.02 -0.29
C GLN A 217 10.92 -16.20 -0.46
N PRO A 218 11.18 -17.42 0.07
CA PRO A 218 10.28 -18.54 -0.15
C PRO A 218 8.85 -18.27 0.33
N VAL A 219 8.69 -17.67 1.52
CA VAL A 219 7.36 -17.45 2.11
C VAL A 219 6.62 -16.26 1.47
N ILE A 220 7.35 -15.25 0.98
CA ILE A 220 6.76 -14.13 0.22
C ILE A 220 6.24 -14.63 -1.14
N LEU A 221 6.98 -15.52 -1.81
CA LEU A 221 6.54 -16.13 -3.06
C LEU A 221 5.31 -17.01 -2.85
N ASP A 222 5.26 -17.77 -1.75
CA ASP A 222 4.08 -18.54 -1.37
C ASP A 222 2.87 -17.60 -1.12
N LEU A 223 3.05 -16.51 -0.36
CA LEU A 223 2.00 -15.49 -0.13
C LEU A 223 1.41 -14.97 -1.45
N LEU A 224 2.26 -14.55 -2.39
CA LEU A 224 1.82 -13.97 -3.65
C LEU A 224 1.21 -14.98 -4.62
N ARG A 225 1.59 -16.26 -4.53
CA ARG A 225 0.98 -17.34 -5.30
C ARG A 225 -0.42 -17.61 -4.80
N GLU A 226 -0.57 -17.80 -3.49
CA GLU A 226 -1.86 -18.13 -2.85
C GLU A 226 -2.86 -16.96 -2.94
N THR A 227 -2.38 -15.72 -3.06
CA THR A 227 -3.21 -14.51 -3.17
C THR A 227 -3.33 -13.98 -4.60
N GLY A 228 -2.94 -14.77 -5.62
CA GLY A 228 -3.00 -14.34 -7.02
C GLY A 228 -4.39 -13.91 -7.48
N TYR A 229 -5.45 -14.49 -6.89
CA TYR A 229 -6.85 -14.12 -7.15
C TYR A 229 -7.23 -12.70 -6.72
N LEU A 230 -6.38 -12.05 -5.91
CA LEU A 230 -6.56 -10.66 -5.42
C LEU A 230 -5.80 -9.65 -6.26
N ASN A 231 -5.15 -10.03 -7.37
CA ASN A 231 -4.19 -9.18 -8.07
C ASN A 231 -3.13 -8.62 -7.10
N SER A 232 -2.56 -9.50 -6.27
CA SER A 232 -1.74 -9.06 -5.13
C SER A 232 -0.34 -8.59 -5.51
N SER A 233 0.17 -7.62 -4.74
CA SER A 233 1.54 -7.09 -4.83
C SER A 233 2.24 -7.07 -3.47
N ILE A 234 3.53 -6.80 -3.46
CA ILE A 234 4.24 -6.38 -2.24
C ILE A 234 4.58 -4.89 -2.30
N THR A 235 4.63 -4.26 -1.14
CA THR A 235 5.19 -2.93 -0.95
C THR A 235 6.40 -3.06 -0.05
N VAL A 236 7.60 -3.07 -0.65
CA VAL A 236 8.84 -3.18 0.11
C VAL A 236 9.17 -1.82 0.69
N TRP A 237 9.19 -1.73 2.02
CA TRP A 237 9.46 -0.48 2.73
C TRP A 237 10.66 -0.59 3.68
N SER A 238 11.32 0.51 4.00
CA SER A 238 12.47 0.52 4.93
C SER A 238 12.58 1.85 5.65
N SER A 239 12.96 1.81 6.93
CA SER A 239 13.40 3.02 7.63
C SER A 239 14.83 3.39 7.21
N GLU A 240 15.22 4.65 7.41
CA GLU A 240 16.62 5.05 7.33
C GLU A 240 17.45 4.27 8.37
N GLY A 241 18.59 3.73 7.94
CA GLY A 241 19.51 2.98 8.82
C GLY A 241 19.15 1.51 9.05
N ASP A 242 18.04 1.01 8.50
CA ASP A 242 17.75 -0.43 8.52
C ASP A 242 18.86 -1.22 7.81
N ALA A 243 19.31 -2.31 8.43
CA ALA A 243 20.20 -3.25 7.78
C ALA A 243 19.45 -3.97 6.65
N VAL A 244 20.06 -4.11 5.47
CA VAL A 244 19.44 -4.80 4.33
C VAL A 244 20.50 -5.53 3.53
N GLU A 245 20.30 -6.84 3.36
CA GLU A 245 21.07 -7.66 2.43
C GLU A 245 20.64 -7.35 0.99
N VAL A 246 21.30 -6.35 0.39
CA VAL A 246 20.90 -5.76 -0.90
C VAL A 246 20.79 -6.79 -2.02
N ASP A 247 21.73 -7.74 -2.12
CA ASP A 247 21.70 -8.75 -3.18
C ASP A 247 20.52 -9.70 -3.03
N ARG A 248 20.17 -10.07 -1.79
CA ARG A 248 19.00 -10.92 -1.51
C ARG A 248 17.71 -10.17 -1.77
N LEU A 249 17.62 -8.91 -1.33
CA LEU A 249 16.45 -8.08 -1.62
C LEU A 249 16.27 -7.90 -3.13
N ARG A 250 17.34 -7.58 -3.86
CA ARG A 250 17.31 -7.46 -5.32
C ARG A 250 16.84 -8.77 -5.97
N ALA A 251 17.33 -9.92 -5.53
CA ALA A 251 16.91 -11.22 -6.03
C ALA A 251 15.41 -11.45 -5.78
N LEU A 252 14.89 -11.13 -4.59
CA LEU A 252 13.47 -11.18 -4.29
C LEU A 252 12.66 -10.30 -5.25
N LEU A 253 13.03 -9.02 -5.40
CA LEU A 253 12.31 -8.06 -6.26
C LEU A 253 12.22 -8.54 -7.71
N LEU A 254 13.32 -9.06 -8.26
CA LEU A 254 13.36 -9.59 -9.62
C LEU A 254 12.59 -10.91 -9.77
N THR A 255 12.52 -11.72 -8.72
CA THR A 255 11.76 -12.97 -8.74
C THR A 255 10.25 -12.73 -8.61
N VAL A 256 9.84 -11.73 -7.82
CA VAL A 256 8.44 -11.32 -7.69
C VAL A 256 7.93 -10.63 -8.95
N GLY A 257 8.81 -9.86 -9.61
CA GLY A 257 8.45 -9.01 -10.74
C GLY A 257 8.29 -7.54 -10.30
N LEU A 258 8.81 -6.64 -11.12
CA LEU A 258 8.75 -5.19 -10.85
C LEU A 258 7.33 -4.65 -11.05
N GLU A 259 6.52 -5.36 -11.83
CA GLU A 259 5.10 -5.12 -12.07
C GLU A 259 4.19 -5.56 -10.92
N ARG A 260 4.75 -6.21 -9.90
CA ARG A 260 4.07 -6.60 -8.66
C ARG A 260 4.77 -6.10 -7.40
N THR A 261 5.72 -5.17 -7.55
CA THR A 261 6.47 -4.63 -6.42
C THR A 261 6.48 -3.11 -6.41
N TYR A 262 5.92 -2.54 -5.34
CA TYR A 262 6.15 -1.15 -4.99
C TYR A 262 7.38 -1.03 -4.10
N LEU A 263 8.13 0.07 -4.26
CA LEU A 263 9.36 0.33 -3.51
C LEU A 263 9.25 1.67 -2.76
N ASP A 264 9.26 1.60 -1.43
CA ASP A 264 9.17 2.75 -0.52
C ASP A 264 10.37 2.72 0.46
N VAL A 265 11.56 2.96 -0.07
CA VAL A 265 12.83 2.83 0.67
C VAL A 265 13.68 4.09 0.54
N PRO A 266 14.63 4.33 1.46
CA PRO A 266 15.55 5.46 1.35
C PRO A 266 16.29 5.46 0.01
N GLN A 267 16.56 6.65 -0.52
CA GLN A 267 17.17 6.83 -1.84
C GLN A 267 18.50 6.08 -1.98
N GLU A 268 19.29 6.02 -0.91
CA GLU A 268 20.56 5.27 -0.90
C GLU A 268 20.34 3.77 -1.14
N LEU A 269 19.38 3.16 -0.45
CA LEU A 269 19.04 1.75 -0.63
C LEU A 269 18.47 1.50 -2.04
N ALA A 270 17.57 2.37 -2.51
CA ALA A 270 17.01 2.28 -3.86
C ALA A 270 18.11 2.31 -4.93
N ALA A 271 19.10 3.19 -4.79
CA ALA A 271 20.23 3.29 -5.71
C ALA A 271 21.13 2.04 -5.68
N ARG A 272 21.33 1.43 -4.50
CA ARG A 272 22.13 0.22 -4.33
C ARG A 272 21.49 -1.03 -4.94
N LEU A 273 20.17 -1.08 -5.03
CA LEU A 273 19.45 -2.22 -5.64
C LEU A 273 19.73 -2.39 -7.13
N ARG A 274 20.14 -1.33 -7.84
CA ARG A 274 20.48 -1.37 -9.28
C ARG A 274 19.43 -2.13 -10.10
N LEU A 275 18.16 -1.78 -9.89
CA LEU A 275 17.04 -2.38 -10.62
C LEU A 275 17.08 -1.95 -12.09
N PRO A 276 16.56 -2.78 -13.02
CA PRO A 276 16.39 -2.39 -14.41
C PRO A 276 15.68 -1.04 -14.53
N PRO A 277 16.08 -0.18 -15.49
CA PRO A 277 15.35 1.04 -15.74
C PRO A 277 13.91 0.71 -16.14
N PRO A 278 12.94 1.63 -15.92
CA PRO A 278 11.61 1.46 -16.48
C PRO A 278 11.72 1.26 -17.99
N ASP A 279 10.97 0.32 -18.54
CA ASP A 279 11.02 -0.02 -19.97
C ASP A 279 10.94 1.24 -20.83
N THR A 280 12.09 1.60 -21.40
CA THR A 280 12.16 2.67 -22.40
C THR A 280 11.50 2.11 -23.64
N LYS A 281 10.31 2.64 -23.97
CA LYS A 281 9.64 2.37 -25.24
C LYS A 281 10.67 2.29 -26.36
N THR A 282 10.86 1.10 -26.92
CA THR A 282 11.45 0.95 -28.25
C THR A 282 10.57 1.77 -29.18
N LYS A 283 11.04 2.95 -29.56
CA LYS A 283 10.45 3.71 -30.65
C LYS A 283 10.65 2.87 -31.91
N HIS A 284 9.62 2.14 -32.32
CA HIS A 284 9.46 1.69 -33.68
C HIS A 284 8.58 2.69 -34.42
#